data_AF-A0A927ST61-F1
#
_entry.id   AF-A0A927ST61-F1
#
_cell.length_a   1.000
_cell.length_b   1.000
_cell.length_c   1.000
_cell.angle_alpha   90.00
_cell.angle_beta   90.00
_cell.angle_gamma   90.00
#
_symmetry.space_group_name_H-M   'P 1'
#
loop_
_entity.id
_entity.type
_entity.pdbx_description
1 polymer ?
#
loop_
_entity_poly.entity_id
_entity_poly.type
_entity_poly.pdbx_seq_one_letter_code
_entity_poly.pdbx_strand_id
1 'polypeptide(L)'
;MVEKICSFRGEYGFLSNMTTAVFEWDGRMYRNSEAAFQSAKTLDAAERDTFSTMTGVVAKRAGKKVYLRSDWEAVKVGIMEEVVRAKFSQNPELLKKLLDTGDAELEEGNGWHDTFWGVDRNTGEGENHLGRILMKVRRELGGAEYLEKAEQLRAEREEALRAEKAATAARLEDLKAQLDALPEYNFTGKEMGTKAFGRVTIKEHTGDYLTFDTPMGEKTFALPGCLLQGFLIPDDPEIASVLQKRAELSGRIAALSGNKRK
;
A
#
# COMPACT_ATOMS: atom_id res chain seq x y z
N MET A 1 2.28 8.47 -4.91
CA MET A 1 2.69 7.89 -3.61
C MET A 1 4.18 7.62 -3.71
N VAL A 2 4.95 7.80 -2.64
CA VAL A 2 6.37 7.40 -2.65
C VAL A 2 6.42 5.89 -2.90
N GLU A 3 7.28 5.45 -3.82
CA GLU A 3 7.48 4.03 -4.05
C GLU A 3 7.98 3.39 -2.74
N LYS A 4 7.39 2.25 -2.35
CA LYS A 4 7.69 1.61 -1.07
C LYS A 4 8.16 0.19 -1.28
N ILE A 5 9.36 -0.12 -0.80
CA ILE A 5 9.93 -1.47 -0.76
C ILE A 5 9.69 -2.03 0.64
N CYS A 6 8.66 -2.87 0.77
CA CYS A 6 8.19 -3.38 2.07
C CYS A 6 8.67 -4.79 2.41
N SER A 7 9.61 -5.36 1.66
CA SER A 7 10.14 -6.70 1.92
C SER A 7 11.56 -6.85 1.39
N PHE A 8 12.51 -7.14 2.29
CA PHE A 8 13.91 -7.39 1.94
C PHE A 8 14.14 -8.86 1.54
N ARG A 9 13.46 -9.28 0.48
CA ARG A 9 13.50 -10.64 -0.08
C ARG A 9 13.53 -10.56 -1.62
N GLY A 10 13.88 -11.68 -2.27
CA GLY A 10 13.97 -11.74 -3.73
C GLY A 10 14.96 -10.72 -4.26
N GLU A 11 14.53 -9.89 -5.21
CA GLU A 11 15.33 -8.81 -5.80
C GLU A 11 15.91 -7.85 -4.75
N TYR A 12 15.16 -7.55 -3.70
CA TYR A 12 15.55 -6.66 -2.60
C TYR A 12 16.22 -7.40 -1.43
N GLY A 13 16.58 -8.68 -1.60
CA GLY A 13 17.24 -9.47 -0.57
C GLY A 13 18.55 -8.83 -0.08
N PHE A 14 19.25 -8.11 -0.95
CA PHE A 14 20.49 -7.42 -0.60
C PHE A 14 20.37 -6.39 0.53
N LEU A 15 19.17 -5.87 0.79
CA LEU A 15 18.89 -4.95 1.90
C LEU A 15 18.88 -5.66 3.26
N SER A 16 18.63 -6.98 3.29
CA SER A 16 18.61 -7.77 4.54
C SER A 16 20.01 -7.90 5.16
N ASN A 17 20.05 -7.88 6.50
CA ASN A 17 21.24 -8.19 7.28
C ASN A 17 21.70 -9.65 7.16
N MET A 18 20.82 -10.53 6.72
CA MET A 18 21.10 -11.96 6.53
C MET A 18 21.88 -12.25 5.24
N THR A 19 21.94 -11.28 4.32
CA THR A 19 22.59 -11.45 3.03
C THR A 19 24.09 -11.53 3.17
N THR A 20 24.69 -12.49 2.46
CA THR A 20 26.14 -12.64 2.38
C THR A 20 26.76 -11.41 1.74
N ALA A 21 27.62 -10.73 2.50
CA ALA A 21 28.44 -9.61 2.07
C ALA A 21 29.67 -9.60 2.97
N VAL A 22 30.86 -9.65 2.38
CA VAL A 22 32.11 -9.66 3.13
C VAL A 22 32.55 -8.23 3.37
N PHE A 23 32.82 -7.88 4.63
CA PHE A 23 33.31 -6.56 5.02
C PHE A 23 34.02 -6.65 6.36
N GLU A 24 34.91 -5.69 6.62
CA GLU A 24 35.55 -5.48 7.91
C GLU A 24 34.68 -4.58 8.80
N TRP A 25 34.52 -4.95 10.07
CA TRP A 25 33.95 -4.07 11.09
C TRP A 25 34.62 -4.35 12.44
N ASP A 26 35.05 -3.29 13.13
CA ASP A 26 35.75 -3.36 14.43
C ASP A 26 36.93 -4.37 14.45
N GLY A 27 37.77 -4.27 13.42
CA GLY A 27 38.97 -5.09 13.23
C GLY A 27 38.72 -6.55 12.85
N ARG A 28 37.49 -6.93 12.47
CA ARG A 28 37.11 -8.31 12.14
C ARG A 28 36.39 -8.39 10.80
N MET A 29 36.71 -9.43 10.03
CA MET A 29 36.00 -9.74 8.79
C MET A 29 34.74 -10.55 9.09
N TYR A 30 33.59 -10.08 8.61
CA TYR A 30 32.31 -10.80 8.71
C TYR A 30 31.77 -11.15 7.33
N ARG A 31 30.99 -12.23 7.27
CA ARG A 31 30.32 -12.67 6.02
C ARG A 31 28.94 -12.07 5.81
N ASN A 32 28.37 -11.39 6.81
CA ASN A 32 27.05 -10.75 6.76
C ASN A 32 26.89 -9.78 7.95
N SER A 33 25.95 -8.83 7.83
CA SER A 33 25.67 -7.84 8.86
C SER A 33 25.10 -8.44 10.14
N GLU A 34 24.29 -9.49 10.04
CA GLU A 34 23.75 -10.17 11.23
C GLU A 34 24.86 -10.75 12.11
N ALA A 35 25.89 -11.36 11.53
CA ALA A 35 27.03 -11.88 12.27
C ALA A 35 27.81 -10.79 13.01
N ALA A 36 28.11 -9.68 12.34
CA ALA A 36 28.77 -8.53 12.95
C ALA A 36 27.93 -7.98 14.12
N PHE A 37 26.64 -7.75 13.88
CA PHE A 37 25.70 -7.21 14.87
C PHE A 37 25.53 -8.13 16.09
N GLN A 38 25.36 -9.44 15.89
CA GLN A 38 25.22 -10.39 16.99
C GLN A 38 26.51 -10.56 17.80
N SER A 39 27.68 -10.46 17.16
CA SER A 39 28.96 -10.48 17.87
C SER A 39 29.10 -9.29 18.81
N ALA A 40 28.57 -8.12 18.44
CA ALA A 40 28.69 -6.88 19.21
C ALA A 40 27.91 -6.89 20.55
N LYS A 41 27.08 -7.91 20.77
CA LYS A 41 26.35 -8.10 22.03
C LYS A 41 27.25 -8.47 23.19
N THR A 42 28.39 -9.09 22.95
CA THR A 42 29.38 -9.44 23.97
C THR A 42 30.60 -8.54 23.84
N LEU A 43 31.30 -8.32 24.96
CA LEU A 43 32.58 -7.59 24.98
C LEU A 43 33.78 -8.54 24.91
N ASP A 44 33.56 -9.85 24.99
CA ASP A 44 34.61 -10.86 24.89
C ASP A 44 35.11 -10.98 23.45
N ALA A 45 36.39 -10.64 23.23
CA ALA A 45 37.01 -10.64 21.91
C ALA A 45 37.04 -12.04 21.26
N ALA A 46 37.29 -13.09 22.04
CA ALA A 46 37.36 -14.46 21.53
C ALA A 46 35.96 -14.99 21.17
N GLU A 47 34.95 -14.67 21.97
CA GLU A 47 33.56 -14.99 21.64
C GLU A 47 33.11 -14.27 20.36
N ARG A 48 33.49 -13.00 20.18
CA ARG A 48 33.22 -12.23 18.95
C ARG A 48 33.82 -12.86 17.70
N ASP A 49 35.05 -13.37 17.79
CA ASP A 49 35.75 -13.99 16.65
C ASP A 49 34.99 -15.21 16.10
N THR A 50 34.26 -15.93 16.94
CA THR A 50 33.48 -17.11 16.53
C THR A 50 32.37 -16.77 15.52
N PHE A 51 31.88 -15.53 15.52
CA PHE A 51 30.80 -15.08 14.64
C PHE A 51 31.27 -14.78 13.21
N SER A 52 32.55 -14.47 13.01
CA SER A 52 33.12 -14.00 11.73
C SER A 52 32.73 -14.84 10.50
N THR A 53 32.65 -16.15 10.68
CA THR A 53 32.37 -17.12 9.61
C THR A 53 30.92 -17.63 9.57
N MET A 54 30.09 -17.27 10.56
CA MET A 54 28.73 -17.76 10.69
C MET A 54 27.79 -17.19 9.61
N THR A 55 26.83 -17.99 9.17
CA THR A 55 25.69 -17.48 8.42
C THR A 55 24.79 -16.66 9.34
N GLY A 56 24.01 -15.71 8.80
CA GLY A 56 23.16 -14.84 9.63
C GLY A 56 22.19 -15.62 10.52
N VAL A 57 21.62 -16.73 10.03
CA VAL A 57 20.72 -17.58 10.84
C VAL A 57 21.44 -18.22 12.02
N VAL A 58 22.67 -18.69 11.82
CA VAL A 58 23.48 -19.30 12.90
C VAL A 58 23.90 -18.22 13.89
N ALA A 59 24.37 -17.07 13.42
CA ALA A 59 24.73 -15.93 14.25
C ALA A 59 23.55 -15.43 15.11
N LYS A 60 22.35 -15.27 14.54
CA LYS A 60 21.15 -14.86 15.27
C LYS A 60 20.78 -15.82 16.40
N ARG A 61 21.05 -17.11 16.23
CA ARG A 61 20.83 -18.13 17.28
C ARG A 61 21.94 -18.08 18.35
N ALA A 62 23.19 -17.93 17.94
CA ALA A 62 24.34 -17.84 18.85
C ALA A 62 24.27 -16.56 19.72
N GLY A 63 23.96 -15.41 19.13
CA GLY A 63 23.85 -14.11 19.82
C GLY A 63 22.69 -14.00 20.82
N LYS A 64 21.84 -15.03 20.96
CA LYS A 64 20.88 -15.15 22.07
C LYS A 64 21.48 -15.77 23.33
N LYS A 65 22.64 -16.41 23.22
CA LYS A 65 23.29 -17.18 24.29
C LYS A 65 24.52 -16.48 24.88
N VAL A 66 25.02 -15.45 24.21
CA VAL A 66 26.18 -14.68 24.65
C VAL A 66 25.87 -13.88 25.91
N TYR A 67 26.90 -13.55 26.69
CA TYR A 67 26.74 -12.60 27.79
C TYR A 67 26.53 -11.19 27.22
N LEU A 68 25.35 -10.63 27.48
CA LEU A 68 24.95 -9.34 26.92
C LEU A 68 25.66 -8.20 27.66
N ARG A 69 26.31 -7.32 26.90
CA ARG A 69 26.86 -6.06 27.40
C ARG A 69 25.78 -5.20 28.06
N SER A 70 26.14 -4.52 29.15
CA SER A 70 25.19 -3.82 30.02
C SER A 70 24.51 -2.61 29.35
N ASP A 71 25.14 -2.02 28.35
CA ASP A 71 24.67 -0.83 27.61
C ASP A 71 23.95 -1.20 26.29
N TRP A 72 23.66 -2.48 26.03
CA TRP A 72 23.19 -2.98 24.74
C TRP A 72 22.00 -2.20 24.16
N GLU A 73 20.98 -1.93 24.97
CA GLU A 73 19.78 -1.24 24.52
C GLU A 73 20.05 0.18 24.03
N ALA A 74 21.07 0.86 24.59
CA ALA A 74 21.48 2.19 24.18
C ALA A 74 22.33 2.19 22.90
N VAL A 75 23.13 1.13 22.68
CA VAL A 75 24.12 1.10 21.59
C VAL A 75 23.66 0.33 20.35
N LYS A 76 22.66 -0.55 20.46
CA LYS A 76 22.25 -1.48 19.37
C LYS A 76 21.92 -0.77 18.05
N VAL A 77 21.29 0.40 18.09
CA VAL A 77 20.94 1.16 16.87
C VAL A 77 22.18 1.72 16.20
N GLY A 78 23.09 2.33 16.97
CA GLY A 78 24.36 2.87 16.46
C GLY A 78 25.25 1.77 15.87
N ILE A 79 25.38 0.65 16.57
CA ILE A 79 26.13 -0.52 16.09
C ILE A 79 25.55 -1.03 14.77
N MET A 80 24.23 -1.17 14.66
CA MET A 80 23.59 -1.59 13.41
C MET A 80 23.89 -0.62 12.28
N GLU A 81 23.84 0.69 12.54
CA GLU A 81 24.17 1.71 11.56
C GLU A 81 25.63 1.57 11.06
N GLU A 82 26.59 1.42 11.97
CA GLU A 82 27.99 1.22 11.63
C GLU A 82 28.20 -0.05 10.78
N VAL A 83 27.56 -1.15 11.16
CA VAL A 83 27.64 -2.43 10.43
C VAL A 83 27.03 -2.31 9.04
N VAL A 84 25.86 -1.69 8.90
CA VAL A 84 25.21 -1.47 7.60
C VAL A 84 26.07 -0.55 6.74
N ARG A 85 26.60 0.53 7.30
CA ARG A 85 27.53 1.44 6.63
C ARG A 85 28.79 0.70 6.14
N ALA A 86 29.39 -0.14 6.98
CA ALA A 86 30.57 -0.94 6.62
C ALA A 86 30.25 -1.90 5.46
N LYS A 87 29.13 -2.62 5.53
CA LYS A 87 28.66 -3.50 4.44
C LYS A 87 28.58 -2.76 3.11
N PHE A 88 27.85 -1.63 3.05
CA PHE A 88 27.62 -0.95 1.77
C PHE A 88 28.84 -0.16 1.29
N SER A 89 29.60 0.48 2.17
CA SER A 89 30.83 1.21 1.78
C SER A 89 31.92 0.31 1.21
N GLN A 90 32.00 -0.95 1.66
CA GLN A 90 33.02 -1.91 1.23
C GLN A 90 32.55 -2.85 0.11
N ASN A 91 31.27 -2.78 -0.30
CA ASN A 91 30.71 -3.62 -1.37
C ASN A 91 30.08 -2.73 -2.46
N PRO A 92 30.86 -2.26 -3.46
CA PRO A 92 30.40 -1.31 -4.47
C PRO A 92 29.15 -1.75 -5.24
N GLU A 93 29.05 -3.04 -5.57
CA GLU A 93 27.87 -3.60 -6.24
C GLU A 93 26.60 -3.52 -5.39
N LEU A 94 26.72 -3.72 -4.07
CA LEU A 94 25.60 -3.59 -3.15
C LEU A 94 25.24 -2.12 -2.91
N LEU A 95 26.25 -1.24 -2.84
CA LEU A 95 26.02 0.20 -2.76
C LEU A 95 25.27 0.69 -3.99
N LYS A 96 25.71 0.31 -5.19
CA LYS A 96 25.00 0.65 -6.43
C LYS A 96 23.54 0.21 -6.37
N LYS A 97 23.26 -1.03 -5.97
CA LYS A 97 21.88 -1.51 -5.80
C LYS A 97 21.09 -0.71 -4.75
N LEU A 98 21.72 -0.30 -3.66
CA LEU A 98 21.09 0.56 -2.64
C LEU A 98 20.76 1.94 -3.22
N LEU A 99 21.66 2.57 -3.96
CA LEU A 99 21.42 3.86 -4.62
C LEU A 99 20.36 3.75 -5.72
N ASP A 100 20.33 2.64 -6.45
CA ASP A 100 19.36 2.36 -7.51
C ASP A 100 17.92 2.20 -6.97
N THR A 101 17.73 2.04 -5.66
CA THR A 101 16.38 2.15 -5.04
C THR A 101 15.81 3.58 -5.06
N GLY A 102 16.59 4.57 -5.51
CA GLY A 102 16.13 5.95 -5.68
C GLY A 102 15.64 6.56 -4.36
N ASP A 103 14.54 7.30 -4.43
CA ASP A 103 13.86 7.90 -3.28
C ASP A 103 12.89 6.94 -2.56
N ALA A 104 12.85 5.66 -2.95
CA ALA A 104 11.89 4.71 -2.39
C ALA A 104 12.03 4.60 -0.85
N GLU A 105 10.89 4.49 -0.18
CA GLU A 105 10.83 4.19 1.25
C GLU A 105 11.19 2.72 1.48
N LEU A 106 12.17 2.47 2.33
CA LEU A 106 12.64 1.12 2.65
C LEU A 106 12.03 0.67 3.98
N GLU A 107 11.34 -0.46 3.96
CA GLU A 107 10.71 -1.06 5.14
C GLU A 107 11.02 -2.54 5.26
N GLU A 108 11.53 -2.95 6.43
CA GLU A 108 11.70 -4.37 6.76
C GLU A 108 10.35 -4.97 7.17
N GLY A 109 9.51 -5.30 6.19
CA GLY A 109 8.25 -6.00 6.45
C GLY A 109 8.49 -7.43 6.93
N ASN A 110 7.89 -7.78 8.06
CA ASN A 110 7.94 -9.11 8.65
C ASN A 110 6.56 -9.64 9.01
N GLY A 111 6.49 -10.90 9.46
CA GLY A 111 5.24 -11.56 9.88
C GLY A 111 5.38 -12.29 11.21
N TRP A 112 6.31 -11.85 12.06
CA TRP A 112 6.63 -12.48 13.35
C TRP A 112 6.69 -11.45 14.49
N HIS A 113 5.98 -10.33 14.33
CA HIS A 113 5.85 -9.26 15.32
C HIS A 113 7.17 -8.59 15.73
N ASP A 114 8.16 -8.51 14.82
CA ASP A 114 9.31 -7.64 15.04
C ASP A 114 8.93 -6.19 14.70
N THR A 115 8.48 -5.46 15.70
CA THR A 115 8.05 -4.06 15.58
C THR A 115 9.20 -3.07 15.84
N PHE A 116 10.40 -3.54 16.17
CA PHE A 116 11.54 -2.64 16.44
C PHE A 116 12.36 -2.42 15.17
N TRP A 117 12.91 -3.49 14.58
CA TRP A 117 13.74 -3.37 13.39
C TRP A 117 12.93 -3.16 12.11
N GLY A 118 11.73 -3.73 12.08
CA GLY A 118 10.84 -3.73 10.93
C GLY A 118 9.41 -3.33 11.26
N VAL A 119 8.51 -3.71 10.36
CA VAL A 119 7.05 -3.51 10.47
C VAL A 119 6.35 -4.85 10.32
N ASP A 120 5.48 -5.17 11.26
CA ASP A 120 4.63 -6.34 11.15
C ASP A 120 3.55 -6.10 10.09
N ARG A 121 3.57 -6.91 9.03
CA ARG A 121 2.63 -6.80 7.92
C ARG A 121 1.20 -7.21 8.25
N ASN A 122 0.98 -7.90 9.37
CA ASN A 122 -0.36 -8.28 9.81
C ASN A 122 -1.08 -7.12 10.51
N THR A 123 -0.35 -6.33 11.29
CA THR A 123 -0.91 -5.20 12.07
C THR A 123 -0.65 -3.84 11.40
N GLY A 124 0.40 -3.74 10.58
CA GLY A 124 0.91 -2.48 10.05
C GLY A 124 1.77 -1.69 11.04
N GLU A 125 2.10 -2.26 12.20
CA GLU A 125 2.83 -1.59 13.28
C GLU A 125 4.33 -1.89 13.24
N GLY A 126 5.15 -0.88 13.51
CA GLY A 126 6.59 -1.03 13.73
C GLY A 126 7.39 0.25 13.53
N GLU A 127 8.55 0.33 14.18
CA GLU A 127 9.45 1.48 14.16
C GLU A 127 10.35 1.51 12.92
N ASN A 128 10.53 0.37 12.25
CA ASN A 128 11.32 0.24 11.02
C ASN A 128 12.75 0.82 11.14
N HIS A 129 13.44 0.58 12.27
CA HIS A 129 14.80 1.10 12.47
C HIS A 129 15.77 0.67 11.37
N LEU A 130 15.66 -0.57 10.87
CA LEU A 130 16.57 -1.04 9.80
C LEU A 130 16.34 -0.27 8.50
N GLY A 131 15.09 -0.08 8.09
CA GLY A 131 14.75 0.70 6.90
C GLY A 131 15.25 2.14 6.99
N ARG A 132 15.09 2.78 8.16
CA ARG A 132 15.61 4.14 8.44
C ARG A 132 17.12 4.22 8.36
N ILE A 133 17.83 3.23 8.93
CA ILE A 133 19.29 3.14 8.84
C ILE A 133 19.74 2.99 7.38
N LEU A 134 19.10 2.10 6.61
CA LEU A 134 19.41 1.90 5.18
C LEU A 134 19.23 3.19 4.38
N MET A 135 18.13 3.92 4.59
CA MET A 135 17.89 5.21 3.92
C MET A 135 18.89 6.28 4.35
N LYS A 136 19.31 6.30 5.62
CA LYS A 136 20.37 7.20 6.11
C LYS A 136 21.70 6.90 5.41
N VAL A 137 22.15 5.64 5.44
CA VAL A 137 23.38 5.18 4.80
C VAL A 137 23.34 5.41 3.29
N ARG A 138 22.19 5.21 2.63
CA ARG A 138 21.97 5.49 1.20
C ARG A 138 22.27 6.95 0.86
N ARG A 139 21.74 7.90 1.64
CA ARG A 139 22.02 9.34 1.45
C ARG A 139 23.48 9.68 1.68
N GLU A 140 24.06 9.15 2.76
CA GLU A 140 25.44 9.49 3.15
C GLU A 140 26.47 8.95 2.16
N LEU A 141 26.32 7.71 1.70
CA LEU A 141 27.25 7.10 0.75
C LEU A 141 26.97 7.52 -0.71
N GLY A 142 25.74 7.92 -1.03
CA GLY A 142 25.37 8.42 -2.36
C GLY A 142 25.85 9.85 -2.63
N GLY A 143 26.03 10.66 -1.59
CA GLY A 143 26.50 12.04 -1.72
C GLY A 143 25.56 12.94 -2.53
N ALA A 144 26.10 14.06 -3.02
CA ALA A 144 25.32 15.10 -3.70
C ALA A 144 24.65 14.61 -5.00
N GLU A 145 25.34 13.80 -5.81
CA GLU A 145 24.82 13.28 -7.08
C GLU A 145 23.57 12.42 -6.87
N TYR A 146 23.59 11.53 -5.88
CA TYR A 146 22.42 10.73 -5.53
C TYR A 146 21.26 11.60 -5.03
N LEU A 147 21.55 12.63 -4.20
CA LEU A 147 20.51 13.49 -3.65
C LEU A 147 19.80 14.28 -4.75
N GLU A 148 20.55 14.84 -5.69
CA GLU A 148 20.00 15.55 -6.85
C GLU A 148 19.12 14.63 -7.70
N LYS A 149 19.60 13.41 -8.00
CA LYS A 149 18.83 12.41 -8.75
C LYS A 149 17.55 12.01 -8.01
N ALA A 150 17.61 11.83 -6.69
CA ALA A 150 16.45 11.47 -5.87
C ALA A 150 15.39 12.59 -5.85
N GLU A 151 15.83 13.85 -5.80
CA GLU A 151 14.94 15.01 -5.86
C GLU A 151 14.25 15.13 -7.23
N GLN A 152 14.99 14.91 -8.33
CA GLN A 152 14.44 14.90 -9.68
C GLN A 152 13.37 13.81 -9.83
N LEU A 153 13.67 12.56 -9.44
CA LEU A 153 12.71 11.45 -9.47
C LEU A 153 11.45 11.74 -8.66
N ARG A 154 11.60 12.38 -7.49
CA ARG A 154 10.47 12.79 -6.66
C ARG A 154 9.61 13.84 -7.35
N ALA A 155 10.22 14.87 -7.94
CA ALA A 155 9.50 15.93 -8.64
C ALA A 155 8.71 15.37 -9.84
N GLU A 156 9.32 14.52 -10.66
CA GLU A 156 8.67 13.84 -11.79
C GLU A 156 7.46 13.03 -11.35
N ARG A 157 7.57 12.29 -10.23
CA ARG A 157 6.45 11.52 -9.66
C ARG A 157 5.33 12.40 -9.14
N GLU A 158 5.66 13.50 -8.48
CA GLU A 158 4.67 14.46 -7.99
C GLU A 158 3.91 15.12 -9.14
N GLU A 159 4.61 15.45 -10.23
CA GLU A 159 3.99 15.96 -11.46
C GLU A 159 3.09 14.92 -12.13
N ALA A 160 3.57 13.68 -12.30
CA ALA A 160 2.78 12.59 -12.87
C ALA A 160 1.50 12.32 -12.06
N LEU A 161 1.61 12.30 -10.73
CA LEU A 161 0.45 12.13 -9.83
C LEU A 161 -0.53 13.31 -9.95
N ARG A 162 -0.01 14.54 -10.08
CA ARG A 162 -0.85 15.73 -10.28
C ARG A 162 -1.60 15.64 -11.61
N ALA A 163 -0.91 15.23 -12.68
CA ALA A 163 -1.51 15.04 -14.00
C ALA A 163 -2.60 13.95 -13.98
N GLU A 164 -2.35 12.81 -13.34
CA GLU A 164 -3.32 11.71 -13.19
C GLU A 164 -4.56 12.16 -12.39
N LYS A 165 -4.36 12.90 -11.29
CA LYS A 165 -5.45 13.46 -10.50
C LYS A 165 -6.28 14.46 -11.31
N ALA A 166 -5.62 15.35 -12.06
CA ALA A 166 -6.29 16.32 -12.92
C ALA A 166 -7.12 15.61 -14.02
N ALA A 167 -6.55 14.58 -14.66
CA ALA A 167 -7.25 13.78 -15.66
C ALA A 167 -8.46 13.04 -15.06
N THR A 168 -8.32 12.48 -13.86
CA THR A 168 -9.42 11.82 -13.13
C THR A 168 -10.51 12.82 -12.75
N ALA A 169 -10.15 14.02 -12.29
CA ALA A 169 -11.08 15.08 -11.95
C ALA A 169 -11.87 15.56 -13.18
N ALA A 170 -11.19 15.82 -14.30
CA ALA A 170 -11.84 16.19 -15.56
C ALA A 170 -12.81 15.10 -16.05
N ARG A 171 -12.44 13.83 -15.94
CA ARG A 171 -13.31 12.70 -16.28
C ARG A 171 -14.54 12.60 -15.36
N LEU A 172 -14.37 12.89 -14.07
CA LEU A 172 -15.48 12.93 -13.11
C LEU A 172 -16.45 14.08 -13.42
N GLU A 173 -15.93 15.24 -13.80
CA GLU A 173 -16.72 16.40 -14.20
C GLU A 173 -17.55 16.11 -15.45
N ASP A 174 -16.94 15.53 -16.50
CA ASP A 174 -17.64 15.11 -17.72
C ASP A 174 -18.75 14.09 -17.43
N LEU A 175 -18.47 13.06 -16.62
CA LEU A 175 -19.49 12.06 -16.26
C LEU A 175 -20.66 12.66 -15.46
N LYS A 176 -20.38 13.61 -14.57
CA LYS A 176 -21.42 14.33 -13.82
C LYS A 176 -22.26 15.19 -14.75
N ALA A 177 -21.63 15.95 -15.66
CA ALA A 177 -22.35 16.73 -16.65
C ALA A 177 -23.25 15.86 -17.55
N GLN A 178 -22.77 14.67 -17.95
CA GLN A 178 -23.60 13.70 -18.69
C GLN A 178 -24.77 13.15 -17.86
N LEU A 179 -24.58 12.94 -16.56
CA LEU A 179 -25.64 12.48 -15.66
C LEU A 179 -26.70 13.58 -15.44
N ASP A 180 -26.25 14.81 -15.20
CA ASP A 180 -27.10 15.98 -14.96
C ASP A 180 -27.91 16.37 -16.21
N ALA A 181 -27.39 16.06 -17.40
CA ALA A 181 -28.11 16.26 -18.66
C ALA A 181 -29.24 15.23 -18.91
N LEU A 182 -29.29 14.13 -18.15
CA LEU A 182 -30.37 13.15 -18.27
C LEU A 182 -31.61 13.60 -17.50
N PRO A 183 -32.83 13.41 -18.04
CA PRO A 183 -34.05 13.83 -17.36
C PRO A 183 -34.22 13.07 -16.03
N GLU A 184 -34.80 13.78 -15.05
CA GLU A 184 -35.19 13.21 -13.77
C GLU A 184 -36.67 12.83 -13.78
N TYR A 185 -36.99 11.72 -13.13
CA TYR A 185 -38.35 11.22 -13.06
C TYR A 185 -38.82 11.19 -11.62
N ASN A 186 -39.98 11.77 -11.36
CA ASN A 186 -40.74 11.51 -10.15
C ASN A 186 -41.94 10.63 -10.50
N PHE A 187 -41.90 9.38 -10.04
CA PHE A 187 -42.96 8.42 -10.31
C PHE A 187 -44.08 8.45 -9.27
N THR A 188 -43.94 9.21 -8.19
CA THR A 188 -44.97 9.32 -7.14
C THR A 188 -46.31 9.74 -7.75
N GLY A 189 -47.35 8.95 -7.51
CA GLY A 189 -48.70 9.14 -8.04
C GLY A 189 -48.89 8.76 -9.51
N LYS A 190 -47.86 8.24 -10.19
CA LYS A 190 -47.97 7.76 -11.58
C LYS A 190 -48.49 6.33 -11.61
N GLU A 191 -49.29 6.02 -12.63
CA GLU A 191 -49.67 4.64 -12.93
C GLU A 191 -48.67 3.97 -13.86
N MET A 192 -48.44 2.67 -13.65
CA MET A 192 -47.62 1.84 -14.53
C MET A 192 -48.23 0.46 -14.67
N GLY A 193 -47.98 -0.18 -15.81
CA GLY A 193 -48.27 -1.60 -15.98
C GLY A 193 -47.30 -2.45 -15.16
N THR A 194 -47.75 -3.62 -14.74
CA THR A 194 -46.90 -4.66 -14.15
C THR A 194 -47.15 -5.99 -14.82
N LYS A 195 -46.12 -6.83 -14.87
CA LYS A 195 -46.24 -8.18 -15.44
C LYS A 195 -47.19 -9.08 -14.64
N ALA A 196 -47.30 -8.88 -13.33
CA ALA A 196 -47.99 -9.81 -12.42
C ALA A 196 -49.31 -9.27 -11.82
N PHE A 197 -49.49 -7.95 -11.74
CA PHE A 197 -50.56 -7.34 -10.93
C PHE A 197 -51.47 -6.38 -11.72
N GLY A 198 -51.29 -6.28 -13.05
CA GLY A 198 -52.01 -5.28 -13.85
C GLY A 198 -51.46 -3.87 -13.64
N ARG A 199 -52.31 -2.84 -13.74
CA ARG A 199 -51.90 -1.45 -13.49
C ARG A 199 -51.83 -1.17 -11.99
N VAL A 200 -50.76 -0.51 -11.57
CA VAL A 200 -50.52 -0.08 -10.18
C VAL A 200 -50.21 1.40 -10.13
N THR A 201 -50.54 2.06 -9.01
CA THR A 201 -50.16 3.45 -8.74
C THR A 201 -48.95 3.46 -7.81
N ILE A 202 -47.88 4.15 -8.19
CA ILE A 202 -46.70 4.32 -7.35
C ILE A 202 -47.04 5.23 -6.16
N LYS A 203 -46.89 4.73 -4.94
CA LYS A 203 -47.14 5.49 -3.71
C LYS A 203 -45.99 6.42 -3.34
N GLU A 204 -44.76 5.93 -3.49
CA GLU A 204 -43.55 6.66 -3.10
C GLU A 204 -42.42 6.35 -4.09
N HIS A 205 -41.64 7.38 -4.42
CA HIS A 205 -40.37 7.26 -5.15
C HIS A 205 -39.26 7.94 -4.35
N THR A 206 -38.35 7.14 -3.79
CA THR A 206 -37.25 7.62 -2.94
C THR A 206 -35.93 7.04 -3.41
N GLY A 207 -35.05 7.90 -3.93
CA GLY A 207 -33.77 7.49 -4.52
C GLY A 207 -33.98 6.51 -5.68
N ASP A 208 -33.32 5.35 -5.62
CA ASP A 208 -33.46 4.29 -6.63
C ASP A 208 -34.60 3.29 -6.28
N TYR A 209 -35.61 3.68 -5.49
CA TYR A 209 -36.64 2.76 -4.99
C TYR A 209 -38.07 3.27 -5.21
N LEU A 210 -38.95 2.38 -5.67
CA LEU A 210 -40.37 2.60 -5.86
C LEU A 210 -41.19 1.73 -4.93
N THR A 211 -42.20 2.29 -4.28
CA THR A 211 -43.12 1.56 -3.40
C THR A 211 -44.55 1.65 -3.93
N PHE A 212 -45.26 0.52 -3.97
CA PHE A 212 -46.68 0.45 -4.36
C PHE A 212 -47.38 -0.76 -3.74
N ASP A 213 -48.72 -0.74 -3.76
CA ASP A 213 -49.55 -1.84 -3.25
C ASP A 213 -49.62 -3.01 -4.24
N THR A 214 -49.48 -4.22 -3.70
CA THR A 214 -49.73 -5.47 -4.42
C THR A 214 -50.83 -6.27 -3.72
N PRO A 215 -51.41 -7.32 -4.34
CA PRO A 215 -52.34 -8.21 -3.66
C PRO A 215 -51.78 -8.88 -2.39
N MET A 216 -50.46 -8.89 -2.20
CA MET A 216 -49.76 -9.42 -1.03
C MET A 216 -49.34 -8.33 -0.03
N GLY A 217 -49.86 -7.11 -0.18
CA GLY A 217 -49.48 -5.93 0.59
C GLY A 217 -48.49 -5.02 -0.12
N GLU A 218 -48.03 -3.98 0.58
CA GLU A 218 -47.10 -2.99 0.07
C GLU A 218 -45.71 -3.61 -0.19
N LYS A 219 -45.11 -3.25 -1.33
CA LYS A 219 -43.79 -3.76 -1.76
C LYS A 219 -42.94 -2.64 -2.34
N THR A 220 -41.63 -2.75 -2.13
CA THR A 220 -40.62 -1.83 -2.66
C THR A 220 -39.77 -2.54 -3.72
N PHE A 221 -39.49 -1.85 -4.82
CA PHE A 221 -38.76 -2.34 -5.98
C PHE A 221 -37.62 -1.38 -6.33
N ALA A 222 -36.47 -1.93 -6.74
CA ALA A 222 -35.28 -1.14 -7.07
C ALA A 222 -35.22 -0.79 -8.58
N LEU A 223 -34.96 0.47 -8.86
CA LEU A 223 -34.63 1.01 -10.17
C LEU A 223 -33.13 0.85 -10.48
N PRO A 224 -32.75 0.78 -11.77
CA PRO A 224 -33.62 0.53 -12.93
C PRO A 224 -34.05 -0.96 -13.04
N GLY A 225 -33.62 -1.82 -12.11
CA GLY A 225 -33.75 -3.27 -12.19
C GLY A 225 -35.17 -3.77 -12.47
N CYS A 226 -36.18 -3.24 -11.78
CA CYS A 226 -37.57 -3.65 -11.99
C CYS A 226 -38.14 -3.27 -13.36
N LEU A 227 -37.62 -2.22 -14.00
CA LEU A 227 -38.00 -1.83 -15.37
C LEU A 227 -37.27 -2.72 -16.39
N LEU A 228 -35.96 -2.92 -16.22
CA LEU A 228 -35.13 -3.71 -17.13
C LEU A 228 -35.51 -5.20 -17.14
N GLN A 229 -36.00 -5.72 -16.01
CA GLN A 229 -36.51 -7.09 -15.89
C GLN A 229 -37.97 -7.23 -16.37
N GLY A 230 -38.59 -6.13 -16.81
CA GLY A 230 -39.97 -6.09 -17.29
C GLY A 230 -41.01 -6.34 -16.19
N PHE A 231 -40.67 -6.12 -14.92
CA PHE A 231 -41.63 -6.23 -13.82
C PHE A 231 -42.58 -5.03 -13.78
N LEU A 232 -42.03 -3.84 -13.97
CA LEU A 232 -42.76 -2.58 -14.17
C LEU A 232 -42.61 -2.16 -15.63
N ILE A 233 -43.73 -1.73 -16.23
CA ILE A 233 -43.84 -1.39 -17.65
C ILE A 233 -44.39 0.05 -17.71
N PRO A 234 -43.52 1.04 -17.96
CA PRO A 234 -43.93 2.43 -18.10
C PRO A 234 -44.65 2.65 -19.44
N ASP A 235 -45.50 3.67 -19.51
CA ASP A 235 -46.19 4.03 -20.76
C ASP A 235 -45.23 4.66 -21.79
N ASP A 236 -44.16 5.34 -21.34
CA ASP A 236 -43.06 5.84 -22.17
C ASP A 236 -41.88 4.83 -22.16
N PRO A 237 -41.56 4.20 -23.30
CA PRO A 237 -40.49 3.21 -23.38
C PRO A 237 -39.08 3.78 -23.16
N GLU A 238 -38.88 5.10 -23.32
CA GLU A 238 -37.56 5.73 -23.15
C GLU A 238 -37.14 5.83 -21.68
N ILE A 239 -38.10 5.77 -20.74
CA ILE A 239 -37.85 5.87 -19.29
C ILE A 239 -36.85 4.81 -18.83
N ALA A 240 -37.00 3.56 -19.29
CA ALA A 240 -36.12 2.47 -18.92
C ALA A 240 -34.68 2.71 -19.41
N SER A 241 -34.52 3.22 -20.63
CA SER A 241 -33.23 3.55 -21.24
C SER A 241 -32.51 4.68 -20.49
N VAL A 242 -33.23 5.75 -20.14
CA VAL A 242 -32.67 6.87 -19.37
C VAL A 242 -32.21 6.40 -17.98
N LEU A 243 -33.05 5.67 -17.25
CA LEU A 243 -32.71 5.21 -15.91
C LEU A 243 -31.55 4.20 -15.92
N GLN A 244 -31.46 3.36 -16.95
CA GLN A 244 -30.30 2.50 -17.17
C GLN A 244 -29.01 3.32 -17.35
N LYS A 245 -29.06 4.35 -18.20
CA LYS A 245 -27.90 5.22 -18.45
C LYS A 245 -27.50 6.02 -17.19
N ARG A 246 -28.48 6.54 -16.43
CA ARG A 246 -28.22 7.20 -15.13
C ARG A 246 -27.52 6.25 -14.15
N ALA A 247 -27.98 4.99 -14.06
CA ALA A 247 -27.37 3.99 -13.20
C ALA A 247 -25.93 3.64 -13.63
N GLU A 248 -25.67 3.51 -14.94
CA GLU A 248 -24.32 3.28 -15.48
C GLU A 248 -23.37 4.43 -15.14
N LEU A 249 -23.75 5.68 -15.43
CA LEU A 249 -22.95 6.87 -15.15
C LEU A 249 -22.67 7.01 -13.65
N SER A 250 -23.69 6.83 -12.82
CA SER A 250 -23.56 6.86 -11.35
C SER A 250 -22.59 5.80 -10.85
N GLY A 251 -22.64 4.59 -11.42
CA GLY A 251 -21.69 3.51 -11.13
C GLY A 251 -20.25 3.87 -11.51
N ARG A 252 -20.04 4.48 -12.69
CA ARG A 252 -18.73 4.94 -13.16
C ARG A 252 -18.16 6.07 -12.28
N ILE A 253 -18.99 7.02 -11.87
CA ILE A 253 -18.61 8.11 -10.95
C ILE A 253 -18.20 7.53 -9.59
N ALA A 254 -18.98 6.60 -9.03
CA ALA A 254 -18.67 5.96 -7.76
C ALA A 254 -17.34 5.21 -7.80
N ALA A 255 -17.09 4.45 -8.88
CA ALA A 255 -15.85 3.73 -9.09
C ALA A 255 -14.63 4.66 -9.17
N LEU A 256 -14.73 5.78 -9.89
CA LEU A 256 -13.65 6.77 -10.02
C LEU A 256 -13.43 7.60 -8.76
N SER A 257 -14.47 7.82 -7.94
CA SER A 257 -14.38 8.62 -6.71
C SER A 257 -13.81 7.83 -5.51
N GLY A 258 -13.45 6.56 -5.68
CA GLY A 258 -12.98 5.70 -4.58
C GLY A 258 -14.09 5.27 -3.60
N ASN A 259 -15.34 5.69 -3.84
CA ASN A 259 -16.51 5.23 -3.10
C ASN A 259 -16.94 3.87 -3.66
N LYS A 260 -16.26 2.80 -3.25
CA LYS A 260 -16.88 1.48 -3.31
C LYS A 260 -18.13 1.55 -2.43
N ARG A 261 -19.32 1.47 -3.04
CA ARG A 261 -20.55 1.11 -2.31
C ARG A 261 -20.22 -0.19 -1.56
N LYS A 262 -20.18 -0.13 -0.23
CA LYS A 262 -20.07 -1.29 0.64
C LYS A 262 -21.30 -2.18 0.48
#